data_AF-A0ABC8T0N8-F1
#
_entry.id   AF-A0ABC8T0N8-F1
#
_cell.length_a   1.000
_cell.length_b   1.000
_cell.length_c   1.000
_cell.angle_alpha   90.00
_cell.angle_beta   90.00
_cell.angle_gamma   90.00
#
_symmetry.space_group_name_H-M   'P 1'
#
loop_
_entity.id
_entity.type
_entity.pdbx_description
1 polymer ?
#
loop_
_entity_poly.entity_id
_entity_poly.type
_entity_poly.pdbx_seq_one_letter_code
_entity_poly.pdbx_strand_id
1 'polypeptide(L)'
;MAMADRIVDDNARDGHVELVQINRTALASAFARTSTLLYRALQSSHAVEDSGTWITRIIGALPLGSYLASSVKGLGLCASAMFPSISGICGLEKQRQLTIAGREGSNHVLGEKYAQELLWIANKMCECGVVDDALLQWSLASALASLSLTASPRVQGFIVKISAILLGELIRAKLEVPRQVKIRLLVLWLPLFCYADNGLAYPVLTGYEKAEMERIMDEMISGLPSMDQEVILTNWLQDFTMSTSDWPNLQTSYDRWCNSTRKLIT
;
A
#
# COMPACT_ATOMS: atom_id res chain seq x y z
N MET A 1 4.59 -20.10 -9.79
CA MET A 1 5.67 -19.09 -9.75
C MET A 1 6.78 -19.43 -10.74
N ALA A 2 7.45 -20.58 -10.65
CA ALA A 2 8.64 -20.91 -11.46
C ALA A 2 8.54 -20.68 -13.00
N MET A 3 7.38 -20.96 -13.63
CA MET A 3 7.20 -20.69 -15.06
C MET A 3 7.07 -19.19 -15.37
N ALA A 4 6.34 -18.44 -14.52
CA ALA A 4 6.16 -17.00 -14.69
C ALA A 4 7.47 -16.25 -14.42
N ASP A 5 8.24 -16.66 -13.40
CA ASP A 5 9.60 -16.16 -13.15
C ASP A 5 10.46 -16.32 -14.40
N ARG A 6 10.52 -17.54 -14.96
CA ARG A 6 11.33 -17.83 -16.14
C ARG A 6 10.95 -16.97 -17.35
N ILE A 7 9.65 -16.82 -17.63
CA ILE A 7 9.18 -16.01 -18.76
C ILE A 7 9.56 -14.54 -18.58
N VAL A 8 9.32 -13.99 -17.40
CA VAL A 8 9.65 -12.58 -17.10
C VAL A 8 11.15 -12.35 -17.21
N ASP A 9 11.95 -13.25 -16.64
CA ASP A 9 13.41 -13.15 -16.64
C ASP A 9 14.00 -13.34 -18.05
N ASP A 10 13.50 -14.29 -18.83
CA ASP A 10 13.92 -14.51 -20.22
C ASP A 10 13.56 -13.30 -21.10
N ASN A 11 12.37 -12.73 -20.93
CA ASN A 11 11.97 -11.51 -21.64
C ASN A 11 12.84 -10.29 -21.30
N ALA A 12 13.39 -10.24 -20.08
CA ALA A 12 14.26 -9.16 -19.62
C ALA A 12 15.72 -9.33 -20.10
N ARG A 13 16.20 -10.57 -20.25
CA ARG A 13 17.62 -10.87 -20.52
C ARG A 13 18.13 -10.31 -21.85
N ASP A 14 17.31 -10.31 -22.88
CA ASP A 14 17.74 -9.96 -24.24
C ASP A 14 17.41 -8.50 -24.63
N GLY A 15 16.82 -7.72 -23.70
CA GLY A 15 16.60 -6.28 -23.86
C GLY A 15 15.67 -5.88 -25.01
N HIS A 16 14.93 -6.82 -25.59
CA HIS A 16 14.02 -6.54 -26.70
C HIS A 16 12.87 -5.64 -26.19
N VAL A 17 12.79 -4.41 -26.71
CA VAL A 17 11.88 -3.37 -26.21
C VAL A 17 10.43 -3.85 -26.13
N GLU A 18 9.99 -4.65 -27.11
CA GLU A 18 8.64 -5.23 -27.14
C GLU A 18 8.39 -6.22 -26.00
N LEU A 19 9.38 -7.07 -25.67
CA LEU A 19 9.28 -8.05 -24.59
C LEU A 19 9.29 -7.36 -23.22
N VAL A 20 10.11 -6.32 -23.06
CA VAL A 20 10.10 -5.46 -21.87
C VAL A 20 8.74 -4.78 -21.70
N GLN A 21 8.14 -4.29 -22.80
CA GLN A 21 6.81 -3.67 -22.74
C GLN A 21 5.70 -4.68 -22.40
N ILE A 22 5.82 -5.92 -22.88
CA ILE A 22 4.94 -7.03 -22.49
C ILE A 22 5.06 -7.30 -20.99
N ASN A 23 6.27 -7.43 -20.46
CA ASN A 23 6.51 -7.60 -19.02
C ASN A 23 5.91 -6.45 -18.22
N ARG A 24 6.16 -5.20 -18.62
CA ARG A 24 5.60 -4.00 -17.99
C ARG A 24 4.08 -4.09 -17.89
N THR A 25 3.42 -4.33 -19.02
CA THR A 25 1.96 -4.36 -19.12
C THR A 25 1.37 -5.51 -18.31
N ALA A 26 1.97 -6.70 -18.40
CA ALA A 26 1.52 -7.89 -17.68
C ALA A 26 1.67 -7.73 -16.16
N LEU A 27 2.84 -7.24 -15.69
CA LEU A 27 3.11 -7.03 -14.28
C LEU A 27 2.24 -5.90 -13.70
N ALA A 28 2.09 -4.78 -14.40
CA ALA A 28 1.22 -3.68 -13.97
C ALA A 28 -0.25 -4.11 -13.87
N SER A 29 -0.73 -4.92 -14.82
CA SER A 29 -2.09 -5.49 -14.77
C SER A 29 -2.24 -6.50 -13.62
N ALA A 30 -1.22 -7.35 -13.41
CA ALA A 30 -1.20 -8.32 -12.32
C ALA A 30 -1.20 -7.62 -10.96
N PHE A 31 -0.41 -6.55 -10.78
CA PHE A 31 -0.36 -5.77 -9.55
C PHE A 31 -1.73 -5.15 -9.23
N ALA A 32 -2.35 -4.47 -10.20
CA ALA A 32 -3.68 -3.88 -10.05
C ALA A 32 -4.74 -4.93 -9.67
N ARG A 33 -4.75 -6.06 -10.39
CA ARG A 33 -5.70 -7.15 -10.18
C ARG A 33 -5.51 -7.77 -8.80
N THR A 34 -4.28 -8.11 -8.42
CA THR A 34 -4.00 -8.79 -7.15
C THR A 34 -4.21 -7.86 -5.95
N SER A 35 -3.86 -6.56 -6.07
CA SER A 35 -4.21 -5.54 -5.07
C SER A 35 -5.72 -5.46 -4.84
N THR A 36 -6.51 -5.49 -5.92
CA THR A 36 -7.98 -5.51 -5.83
C THR A 36 -8.51 -6.79 -5.20
N LEU A 37 -7.92 -7.95 -5.51
CA LEU A 37 -8.30 -9.23 -4.89
C LEU A 37 -7.98 -9.26 -3.39
N LEU A 38 -6.82 -8.74 -3.00
CA LEU A 38 -6.44 -8.59 -1.60
C LEU A 38 -7.43 -7.68 -0.87
N TYR A 39 -7.74 -6.51 -1.44
CA TYR A 39 -8.75 -5.60 -0.89
C TYR A 39 -10.09 -6.30 -0.66
N ARG A 40 -10.60 -7.05 -1.65
CA ARG A 40 -11.86 -7.78 -1.53
C ARG A 40 -11.82 -8.87 -0.46
N ALA A 41 -10.71 -9.59 -0.33
CA ALA A 41 -10.53 -10.62 0.68
C ALA A 41 -10.51 -10.03 2.10
N LEU A 42 -9.88 -8.86 2.28
CA LEU A 42 -9.91 -8.14 3.57
C LEU A 42 -11.30 -7.55 3.85
N GLN A 43 -11.97 -6.99 2.84
CA GLN A 43 -13.29 -6.41 3.00
C GLN A 43 -14.35 -7.46 3.40
N SER A 44 -14.28 -8.66 2.79
CA SER A 44 -15.21 -9.75 3.12
C SER A 44 -14.99 -10.32 4.51
N SER A 45 -13.79 -10.17 5.08
CA SER A 45 -13.51 -10.50 6.48
C SER A 45 -14.15 -9.49 7.45
N HIS A 46 -14.19 -8.21 7.08
CA HIS A 46 -14.76 -7.15 7.92
C HIS A 46 -16.29 -7.00 7.84
N ALA A 47 -16.92 -7.46 6.75
CA ALA A 47 -18.36 -7.35 6.55
C ALA A 47 -19.22 -8.23 7.50
N VAL A 48 -18.58 -9.13 8.26
CA VAL A 48 -19.25 -10.00 9.24
C VAL A 48 -19.23 -9.39 10.66
N GLU A 49 -18.32 -8.47 10.97
CA GLU A 49 -18.13 -7.98 12.34
C GLU A 49 -18.84 -6.67 12.72
N ASP A 50 -18.96 -5.65 11.86
CA ASP A 50 -19.81 -4.48 12.21
C ASP A 50 -20.03 -3.53 11.02
N SER A 51 -21.28 -3.40 10.55
CA SER A 51 -21.63 -2.67 9.33
C SER A 51 -21.73 -1.15 9.47
N GLY A 52 -21.13 -0.52 10.48
CA GLY A 52 -21.24 0.94 10.61
C GLY A 52 -20.36 1.64 11.64
N THR A 53 -19.79 0.91 12.61
CA THR A 53 -19.21 1.54 13.80
C THR A 53 -17.72 1.86 13.68
N TRP A 54 -16.97 1.17 12.81
CA TRP A 54 -15.51 1.27 12.77
C TRP A 54 -14.97 2.22 11.69
N ILE A 55 -15.63 2.31 10.53
CA ILE A 55 -15.31 3.29 9.47
C ILE A 55 -15.48 4.72 10.01
N THR A 56 -16.48 4.97 10.86
CA THR A 56 -16.67 6.25 11.55
C THR A 56 -15.63 6.50 12.65
N ARG A 57 -15.07 5.46 13.28
CA ARG A 57 -13.98 5.61 14.26
C ARG A 57 -12.64 5.89 13.60
N ILE A 58 -12.32 5.29 12.45
CA ILE A 58 -11.06 5.57 11.74
C ILE A 58 -11.14 6.89 10.96
N ILE A 59 -12.27 7.20 10.31
CA ILE A 59 -12.47 8.51 9.66
C ILE A 59 -12.61 9.63 10.70
N GLY A 60 -13.14 9.34 11.88
CA GLY A 60 -13.23 10.28 13.01
C GLY A 60 -11.95 10.43 13.83
N ALA A 61 -11.05 9.44 13.80
CA ALA A 61 -9.75 9.48 14.47
C ALA A 61 -8.62 10.06 13.59
N LEU A 62 -8.85 10.25 12.28
CA LEU A 62 -7.94 10.97 11.39
C LEU A 62 -8.25 12.48 11.42
N PRO A 63 -7.38 13.34 11.98
CA PRO A 63 -7.69 14.73 12.19
C PRO A 63 -7.30 15.55 10.96
N LEU A 64 -8.06 15.36 9.87
CA LEU A 64 -8.28 16.38 8.83
C LEU A 64 -9.41 15.98 7.86
N GLY A 65 -10.49 15.37 8.37
CA GLY A 65 -11.68 14.96 7.59
C GLY A 65 -12.39 16.07 6.79
N SER A 66 -11.92 17.32 6.85
CA SER A 66 -12.43 18.45 6.06
C SER A 66 -11.61 18.77 4.80
N TYR A 67 -10.28 18.63 4.82
CA TYR A 67 -9.43 19.04 3.69
C TYR A 67 -9.38 18.01 2.55
N LEU A 68 -9.58 16.72 2.85
CA LEU A 68 -9.73 15.67 1.83
C LEU A 68 -11.19 15.40 1.45
N ALA A 69 -12.17 15.94 2.18
CA ALA A 69 -13.58 15.72 1.87
C ALA A 69 -13.97 16.27 0.48
N SER A 70 -13.29 17.30 -0.02
CA SER A 70 -13.53 17.84 -1.37
C SER A 70 -12.99 16.92 -2.49
N SER A 71 -11.99 16.08 -2.20
CA SER A 71 -11.41 15.15 -3.16
C SER A 71 -12.08 13.77 -3.15
N VAL A 72 -12.83 13.44 -2.08
CA VAL A 72 -13.54 12.15 -1.95
C VAL A 72 -15.04 12.27 -2.23
N LYS A 73 -15.64 13.47 -2.16
CA LYS A 73 -17.06 13.69 -2.52
C LYS A 73 -17.38 13.55 -4.02
N GLY A 74 -16.39 13.26 -4.87
CA GLY A 74 -16.57 13.11 -6.32
C GLY A 74 -16.35 11.70 -6.89
N LEU A 75 -15.88 10.72 -6.10
CA LEU A 75 -15.46 9.41 -6.64
C LEU A 75 -16.51 8.29 -6.54
N GLY A 76 -17.71 8.60 -6.02
CA GLY A 76 -18.78 7.62 -5.80
C GLY A 76 -19.69 7.34 -7.00
N LEU A 77 -19.49 8.03 -8.14
CA LEU A 77 -20.28 7.87 -9.35
C LEU A 77 -19.32 7.79 -10.54
N CYS A 78 -19.48 6.77 -11.38
CA CYS A 78 -18.69 6.45 -12.60
C CYS A 78 -17.53 5.45 -12.45
N ALA A 79 -17.71 4.36 -11.71
CA ALA A 79 -16.87 3.15 -11.86
C ALA A 79 -17.40 2.14 -12.92
N SER A 80 -18.49 2.45 -13.63
CA SER A 80 -19.15 1.53 -14.56
C SER A 80 -19.19 2.00 -16.03
N ALA A 81 -18.40 3.01 -16.42
CA ALA A 81 -18.54 3.64 -17.75
C ALA A 81 -17.31 3.58 -18.66
N MET A 82 -16.23 2.89 -18.28
CA MET A 82 -15.14 2.63 -19.21
C MET A 82 -14.65 1.21 -19.00
N PHE A 83 -15.21 0.27 -19.77
CA PHE A 83 -14.61 -0.93 -20.38
C PHE A 83 -15.77 -1.83 -20.82
N PRO A 84 -15.96 -2.11 -22.13
CA PRO A 84 -17.05 -2.95 -22.59
C PRO A 84 -16.85 -4.38 -22.11
N SER A 85 -17.81 -4.89 -21.34
CA SER A 85 -17.90 -6.29 -20.94
C SER A 85 -18.03 -7.18 -22.17
N ILE A 86 -17.00 -7.96 -22.49
CA ILE A 86 -17.19 -9.13 -23.34
C ILE A 86 -17.82 -10.21 -22.45
N SER A 87 -19.13 -10.32 -22.57
CA SER A 87 -19.91 -11.45 -22.08
C SER A 87 -19.63 -12.67 -22.98
N GLY A 88 -19.17 -13.76 -22.38
CA GLY A 88 -18.80 -15.00 -23.08
C GLY A 88 -18.79 -16.22 -22.15
N ILE A 89 -19.99 -16.69 -21.81
CA ILE A 89 -20.43 -18.04 -21.43
C ILE A 89 -19.37 -19.04 -20.91
N CYS A 90 -19.46 -19.37 -19.61
CA CYS A 90 -19.47 -20.75 -19.07
C CYS A 90 -20.04 -20.63 -17.62
N GLY A 91 -21.20 -21.17 -17.28
CA GLY A 91 -21.38 -22.59 -17.03
C GLY A 91 -21.47 -22.83 -15.52
N LEU A 92 -22.71 -22.75 -15.02
CA LEU A 92 -23.28 -23.45 -13.85
C LEU A 92 -22.30 -24.11 -12.85
N GLU A 93 -22.34 -23.71 -11.57
CA GLU A 93 -22.58 -24.70 -10.49
C GLU A 93 -23.00 -24.07 -9.16
N LYS A 94 -23.92 -24.79 -8.54
CA LYS A 94 -24.75 -24.46 -7.39
C LYS A 94 -24.11 -25.09 -6.16
N GLN A 95 -23.52 -24.30 -5.26
CA GLN A 95 -23.03 -24.84 -3.97
C GLN A 95 -23.70 -24.16 -2.78
N ARG A 96 -24.56 -24.97 -2.15
CA ARG A 96 -25.23 -24.88 -0.85
C ARG A 96 -24.54 -23.99 0.20
N GLN A 97 -25.40 -23.26 0.91
CA GLN A 97 -25.26 -22.95 2.33
C GLN A 97 -24.68 -24.13 3.10
N LEU A 98 -23.43 -23.99 3.55
CA LEU A 98 -22.86 -24.65 4.71
C LEU A 98 -21.71 -23.76 5.21
N THR A 99 -21.81 -23.42 6.50
CA THR A 99 -20.79 -22.86 7.41
C THR A 99 -20.18 -21.49 7.09
N ILE A 100 -20.78 -20.46 7.71
CA ILE A 100 -20.23 -19.09 7.87
C ILE A 100 -18.78 -19.13 8.41
N ALA A 101 -18.46 -20.04 9.34
CA ALA A 101 -17.12 -20.23 9.88
C ALA A 101 -16.08 -20.76 8.86
N GLY A 102 -16.50 -21.53 7.85
CA GLY A 102 -15.61 -22.02 6.79
C GLY A 102 -15.24 -20.94 5.77
N ARG A 103 -16.12 -19.95 5.60
CA ARG A 103 -15.93 -18.83 4.68
C ARG A 103 -14.95 -17.79 5.22
N GLU A 104 -14.96 -17.57 6.53
CA GLU A 104 -14.10 -16.60 7.21
C GLU A 104 -12.64 -17.07 7.26
N GLY A 105 -12.40 -18.33 7.64
CA GLY A 105 -11.07 -18.95 7.54
C GLY A 105 -10.55 -19.00 6.09
N SER A 106 -11.43 -19.24 5.11
CA SER A 106 -11.08 -19.20 3.69
C SER A 106 -10.67 -17.79 3.24
N ASN A 107 -11.38 -16.73 3.67
CA ASN A 107 -11.04 -15.35 3.33
C ASN A 107 -9.69 -14.93 3.91
N HIS A 108 -9.37 -15.32 5.15
CA HIS A 108 -8.08 -15.03 5.76
C HIS A 108 -6.93 -15.70 5.00
N VAL A 109 -7.09 -16.98 4.63
CA VAL A 109 -6.12 -17.73 3.82
C VAL A 109 -5.97 -17.11 2.43
N LEU A 110 -7.06 -16.65 1.81
CA LEU A 110 -7.02 -15.93 0.54
C LEU A 110 -6.31 -14.58 0.66
N GLY A 111 -6.53 -13.85 1.76
CA GLY A 111 -5.83 -12.59 2.05
C GLY A 111 -4.31 -12.79 2.14
N GLU A 112 -3.85 -13.77 2.91
CA GLU A 112 -2.42 -14.12 2.99
C GLU A 112 -1.86 -14.50 1.61
N LYS A 113 -2.57 -15.35 0.86
CA LYS A 113 -2.18 -15.74 -0.50
C LYS A 113 -2.01 -14.53 -1.41
N TYR A 114 -3.01 -13.66 -1.48
CA TYR A 114 -2.96 -12.50 -2.38
C TYR A 114 -1.91 -11.47 -1.94
N ALA A 115 -1.67 -11.29 -0.64
CA ALA A 115 -0.60 -10.43 -0.14
C ALA A 115 0.79 -10.98 -0.51
N GLN A 116 0.99 -12.30 -0.40
CA GLN A 116 2.22 -12.96 -0.82
C GLN A 116 2.43 -12.88 -2.34
N GLU A 117 1.39 -13.10 -3.14
CA GLU A 117 1.44 -12.95 -4.60
C GLU A 117 1.76 -11.50 -4.98
N LEU A 118 1.14 -10.51 -4.32
CA LEU A 118 1.38 -9.10 -4.57
C LEU A 118 2.83 -8.70 -4.23
N LEU A 119 3.40 -9.25 -3.15
CA LEU A 119 4.80 -9.05 -2.81
C LEU A 119 5.74 -9.61 -3.88
N TRP A 120 5.44 -10.80 -4.42
CA TRP A 120 6.21 -11.35 -5.54
C TRP A 120 6.12 -10.46 -6.79
N ILE A 121 4.91 -10.00 -7.15
CA ILE A 121 4.74 -9.10 -8.30
C ILE A 121 5.52 -7.79 -8.09
N ALA A 122 5.46 -7.21 -6.90
CA ALA A 122 6.18 -5.97 -6.56
C ALA A 122 7.70 -6.15 -6.76
N ASN A 123 8.28 -7.24 -6.25
CA ASN A 123 9.69 -7.56 -6.46
C ASN A 123 10.02 -7.68 -7.95
N LYS A 124 9.20 -8.40 -8.72
CA LYS A 124 9.41 -8.54 -10.17
C LYS A 124 9.31 -7.21 -10.93
N MET A 125 8.41 -6.31 -10.51
CA MET A 125 8.34 -4.96 -11.09
C MET A 125 9.61 -4.16 -10.81
N CYS A 126 10.21 -4.32 -9.63
CA CYS A 126 11.49 -3.68 -9.30
C CYS A 126 12.64 -4.26 -10.11
N GLU A 127 12.75 -5.59 -10.20
CA GLU A 127 13.78 -6.28 -11.00
C GLU A 127 13.70 -5.93 -12.49
N CYS A 128 12.49 -5.74 -13.03
CA CYS A 128 12.28 -5.34 -14.43
C CYS A 128 12.40 -3.82 -14.67
N GLY A 129 12.61 -3.00 -13.63
CA GLY A 129 12.72 -1.55 -13.77
C GLY A 129 11.40 -0.85 -14.13
N VAL A 130 10.25 -1.45 -13.82
CA VAL A 130 8.89 -0.94 -14.14
C VAL A 130 8.12 -0.53 -12.87
N VAL A 131 8.86 -0.07 -11.86
CA VAL A 131 8.34 0.23 -10.52
C VAL A 131 7.51 1.52 -10.46
N ASP A 132 7.60 2.39 -11.46
CA ASP A 132 6.81 3.62 -11.59
C ASP A 132 5.30 3.34 -11.63
N ASP A 133 4.89 2.33 -12.40
CA ASP A 133 3.50 1.88 -12.46
C ASP A 133 3.03 1.33 -11.10
N ALA A 134 3.90 0.59 -10.39
CA ALA A 134 3.59 0.06 -9.06
C ALA A 134 3.41 1.19 -8.04
N LEU A 135 4.32 2.16 -8.03
CA LEU A 135 4.27 3.33 -7.15
C LEU A 135 3.00 4.14 -7.37
N LEU A 136 2.62 4.38 -8.63
CA LEU A 136 1.37 5.06 -8.96
C LEU A 136 0.17 4.28 -8.43
N GLN A 137 0.06 2.98 -8.75
CA GLN A 137 -1.07 2.15 -8.30
C GLN A 137 -1.13 2.04 -6.77
N TRP A 138 0.00 1.87 -6.10
CA TRP A 138 0.10 1.80 -4.64
C TRP A 138 -0.29 3.11 -3.97
N SER A 139 0.00 4.26 -4.60
CA SER A 139 -0.44 5.58 -4.12
C SER A 139 -1.94 5.82 -4.25
N LEU A 140 -2.65 5.02 -5.06
CA LEU A 140 -4.10 5.11 -5.28
C LEU A 140 -4.89 4.11 -4.42
N ALA A 141 -4.22 3.18 -3.75
CA ALA A 141 -4.85 2.07 -3.04
C ALA A 141 -5.29 2.44 -1.60
N SER A 142 -5.96 3.57 -1.43
CA SER A 142 -6.37 4.08 -0.11
C SER A 142 -7.32 3.14 0.65
N ALA A 143 -8.23 2.48 -0.07
CA ALA A 143 -9.16 1.52 0.52
C ALA A 143 -8.46 0.24 0.99
N LEU A 144 -7.37 -0.16 0.34
CA LEU A 144 -6.54 -1.26 0.81
C LEU A 144 -5.70 -0.84 2.02
N ALA A 145 -5.13 0.37 1.97
CA ALA A 145 -4.33 0.91 3.08
C ALA A 145 -5.15 0.97 4.38
N SER A 146 -6.40 1.42 4.34
CA SER A 146 -7.25 1.47 5.53
C SER A 146 -7.55 0.09 6.10
N LEU A 147 -7.87 -0.91 5.26
CA LEU A 147 -8.10 -2.29 5.71
C LEU A 147 -6.82 -2.98 6.21
N SER A 148 -5.64 -2.53 5.77
CA SER A 148 -4.38 -3.14 6.16
C SER A 148 -4.08 -2.96 7.66
N LEU A 149 -4.50 -1.84 8.26
CA LEU A 149 -4.27 -1.56 9.69
C LEU A 149 -4.97 -2.56 10.63
N THR A 150 -6.02 -3.23 10.14
CA THR A 150 -6.79 -4.22 10.89
C THR A 150 -6.64 -5.63 10.32
N ALA A 151 -5.83 -5.80 9.28
CA ALA A 151 -5.54 -7.11 8.72
C ALA A 151 -4.72 -7.96 9.71
N SER A 152 -4.64 -9.27 9.45
CA SER A 152 -3.84 -10.14 10.30
C SER A 152 -2.34 -9.79 10.26
N PRO A 153 -1.57 -10.09 11.32
CA PRO A 153 -0.16 -9.72 11.39
C PRO A 153 0.68 -10.22 10.20
N ARG A 154 0.34 -11.38 9.64
CA ARG A 154 1.00 -11.91 8.44
C ARG A 154 0.73 -11.08 7.20
N VAL A 155 -0.54 -10.72 6.96
CA VAL A 155 -0.91 -9.86 5.83
C VAL A 155 -0.29 -8.48 6.00
N GLN A 156 -0.34 -7.89 7.19
CA GLN A 156 0.34 -6.63 7.51
C GLN A 156 1.83 -6.72 7.17
N GLY A 157 2.50 -7.81 7.58
CA GLY A 157 3.91 -8.03 7.27
C GLY A 157 4.23 -8.04 5.78
N PHE A 158 3.38 -8.68 4.95
CA PHE A 158 3.55 -8.64 3.51
C PHE A 158 3.34 -7.23 2.93
N ILE A 159 2.32 -6.50 3.39
CA ILE A 159 2.04 -5.13 2.93
C ILE A 159 3.16 -4.17 3.34
N VAL A 160 3.72 -4.30 4.55
CA VAL A 160 4.90 -3.56 4.99
C VAL A 160 6.10 -3.82 4.08
N LYS A 161 6.37 -5.08 3.72
CA LYS A 161 7.46 -5.42 2.80
C LYS A 161 7.24 -4.81 1.41
N ILE A 162 6.01 -4.88 0.88
CA ILE A 162 5.66 -4.25 -0.40
C ILE A 162 5.94 -2.75 -0.32
N SER A 163 5.42 -2.06 0.69
CA SER A 163 5.65 -0.62 0.87
C SER A 163 7.14 -0.29 1.01
N ALA A 164 7.89 -1.05 1.79
CA ALA A 164 9.33 -0.82 2.00
C ALA A 164 10.13 -0.97 0.69
N ILE A 165 9.87 -2.01 -0.10
CA ILE A 165 10.54 -2.23 -1.39
C ILE A 165 10.21 -1.09 -2.36
N LEU A 166 8.94 -0.72 -2.49
CA LEU A 166 8.53 0.33 -3.43
C LEU A 166 9.12 1.70 -3.04
N LEU A 167 9.06 2.08 -1.76
CA LEU A 167 9.64 3.34 -1.28
C LEU A 167 11.17 3.34 -1.39
N GLY A 168 11.82 2.21 -1.14
CA GLY A 168 13.25 2.05 -1.32
C GLY A 168 13.68 2.23 -2.77
N GLU A 169 12.99 1.59 -3.72
CA GLU A 169 13.28 1.76 -5.14
C GLU A 169 13.03 3.19 -5.64
N LEU A 170 12.03 3.88 -5.08
CA LEU A 170 11.76 5.27 -5.43
C LEU A 170 12.99 6.17 -5.20
N ILE A 171 13.66 6.00 -4.06
CA ILE A 171 14.86 6.77 -3.70
C ILE A 171 16.10 6.22 -4.40
N ARG A 172 16.30 4.90 -4.41
CA ARG A 172 17.48 4.26 -5.00
C ARG A 172 17.60 4.51 -6.50
N ALA A 173 16.51 4.34 -7.24
CA ALA A 173 16.47 4.56 -8.68
C ALA A 173 16.25 6.04 -9.05
N LYS A 174 16.19 6.95 -8.06
CA LYS A 174 15.98 8.40 -8.23
C LYS A 174 14.82 8.69 -9.19
N LEU A 175 13.70 8.01 -8.96
CA LEU A 175 12.58 8.08 -9.88
C LEU A 175 11.85 9.42 -9.72
N GLU A 176 11.66 10.08 -10.85
CA GLU A 176 10.89 11.31 -10.94
C GLU A 176 9.39 10.99 -10.94
N VAL A 177 8.86 10.62 -9.77
CA VAL A 177 7.40 10.52 -9.59
C VAL A 177 6.79 11.87 -9.20
N PRO A 178 5.56 12.16 -9.65
CA PRO A 178 4.86 13.39 -9.26
C PRO A 178 4.79 13.56 -7.75
N ARG A 179 4.92 14.80 -7.28
CA ARG A 179 4.77 15.18 -5.85
C ARG A 179 3.53 14.54 -5.19
N GLN A 180 2.41 14.53 -5.91
CA GLN A 180 1.16 13.97 -5.41
C GLN A 180 1.24 12.47 -5.10
N VAL A 181 2.05 11.71 -5.86
CA VAL A 181 2.29 10.28 -5.62
C VAL A 181 3.12 10.12 -4.35
N LYS A 182 4.20 10.89 -4.18
CA LYS A 182 5.05 10.85 -2.96
C LYS A 182 4.24 11.12 -1.69
N ILE A 183 3.41 12.16 -1.71
CA ILE A 183 2.54 12.52 -0.57
C ILE A 183 1.55 11.40 -0.26
N ARG A 184 0.87 10.86 -1.28
CA ARG A 184 -0.11 9.77 -1.07
C ARG A 184 0.56 8.51 -0.52
N LEU A 185 1.74 8.16 -1.02
CA LEU A 185 2.49 7.02 -0.52
C LEU A 185 2.80 7.17 0.97
N LEU A 186 3.33 8.32 1.38
CA LEU A 186 3.63 8.58 2.79
C LEU A 186 2.36 8.61 3.64
N VAL A 187 1.33 9.39 3.26
CA VAL A 187 0.11 9.51 4.06
C VAL A 187 -0.65 8.18 4.20
N LEU A 188 -0.72 7.37 3.15
CA LEU A 188 -1.48 6.11 3.18
C LEU A 188 -0.75 4.99 3.91
N TRP A 189 0.56 4.87 3.73
CA TRP A 189 1.30 3.68 4.14
C TRP A 189 2.18 3.88 5.36
N LEU A 190 2.51 5.12 5.72
CA LEU A 190 3.26 5.42 6.94
C LEU A 190 2.58 4.89 8.21
N PRO A 191 1.24 5.05 8.40
CA PRO A 191 0.58 4.54 9.61
C PRO A 191 0.81 3.03 9.77
N LEU A 192 0.82 2.26 8.68
CA LEU A 192 1.04 0.82 8.75
C LEU A 192 2.40 0.48 9.38
N PHE A 193 3.44 1.27 9.10
CA PHE A 193 4.74 1.07 9.74
C PHE A 193 4.67 1.28 11.26
N CYS A 194 3.87 2.24 11.73
CA CYS A 194 3.64 2.45 13.15
C CYS A 194 2.99 1.23 13.83
N TYR A 195 2.09 0.51 13.16
CA TYR A 195 1.29 -0.55 13.81
C TYR A 195 1.72 -2.00 13.51
N ALA A 196 2.59 -2.22 12.51
CA ALA A 196 2.90 -3.55 12.00
C ALA A 196 3.87 -4.40 12.84
N ASP A 197 4.31 -3.90 14.01
CA ASP A 197 5.21 -4.66 14.90
C ASP A 197 4.48 -5.67 15.79
N ASN A 198 3.15 -5.78 15.67
CA ASN A 198 2.32 -6.51 16.62
C ASN A 198 1.99 -7.93 16.14
N GLY A 199 2.69 -8.93 16.67
CA GLY A 199 2.15 -10.31 16.78
C GLY A 199 2.81 -11.41 15.94
N LEU A 200 3.98 -11.17 15.32
CA LEU A 200 4.76 -12.24 14.67
C LEU A 200 5.93 -12.69 15.56
N ALA A 201 6.27 -13.98 15.49
CA ALA A 201 7.41 -14.55 16.22
C ALA A 201 8.78 -14.04 15.72
N TYR A 202 8.81 -13.47 14.51
CA TYR A 202 9.99 -12.90 13.87
C TYR A 202 9.64 -11.51 13.34
N PRO A 203 10.60 -10.56 13.39
CA PRO A 203 10.36 -9.22 12.91
C PRO A 203 10.11 -9.23 11.39
N VAL A 204 9.13 -8.46 10.92
CA VAL A 204 8.80 -8.34 9.49
C VAL A 204 9.99 -7.80 8.69
N LEU A 205 10.64 -6.79 9.25
CA LEU A 205 11.85 -6.15 8.75
C LEU A 205 12.94 -6.25 9.83
N THR A 206 14.16 -6.54 9.41
CA THR A 206 15.35 -6.48 10.28
C THR A 206 15.58 -5.06 10.79
N GLY A 207 16.34 -4.90 11.88
CA GLY A 207 16.68 -3.57 12.42
C GLY A 207 17.41 -2.69 11.39
N TYR A 208 18.23 -3.29 10.52
CA TYR A 208 18.89 -2.59 9.43
C TYR A 208 17.88 -2.10 8.38
N GLU A 209 16.94 -2.94 7.95
CA GLU A 209 15.88 -2.55 7.00
C GLU A 209 14.98 -1.46 7.59
N LYS A 210 14.67 -1.53 8.89
CA LYS A 210 13.91 -0.50 9.60
C LYS A 210 14.62 0.85 9.59
N ALA A 211 15.92 0.88 9.89
CA ALA A 211 16.73 2.10 9.88
C ALA A 211 16.90 2.68 8.46
N GLU A 212 17.08 1.83 7.45
CA GLU A 212 17.15 2.29 6.06
C GLU A 212 15.81 2.88 5.62
N MET A 213 14.68 2.31 6.05
CA MET A 213 13.36 2.84 5.76
C MET A 213 13.13 4.21 6.42
N GLU A 214 13.60 4.42 7.65
CA GLU A 214 13.58 5.75 8.29
C GLU A 214 14.39 6.77 7.49
N ARG A 215 15.58 6.39 7.00
CA ARG A 215 16.42 7.24 6.14
C ARG A 215 15.72 7.59 4.82
N ILE A 216 15.11 6.61 4.17
CA ILE A 216 14.33 6.79 2.94
C ILE A 216 13.15 7.75 3.18
N MET A 217 12.42 7.59 4.28
CA MET A 217 11.32 8.48 4.63
C MET A 217 11.80 9.90 4.94
N ASP A 218 12.92 10.09 5.66
CA ASP A 218 13.50 11.42 5.89
C ASP A 218 13.86 12.11 4.58
N GLU A 219 14.50 11.39 3.66
CA GLU A 219 14.88 11.91 2.34
C GLU A 219 13.64 12.31 1.53
N MET A 220 12.62 11.45 1.49
CA MET A 220 11.36 11.73 0.80
C MET A 220 10.64 12.96 1.38
N ILE A 221 10.48 13.03 2.70
CA ILE A 221 9.78 14.12 3.39
C ILE A 221 10.50 15.45 3.13
N SER A 222 11.83 15.42 3.18
CA SER A 222 12.66 16.63 3.03
C SER A 222 12.63 17.22 1.63
N GLY A 223 12.37 16.39 0.62
CA GLY A 223 12.16 16.83 -0.76
C GLY A 223 10.79 17.46 -1.01
N LEU A 224 9.87 17.45 -0.03
CA LEU A 224 8.52 18.01 -0.18
C LEU A 224 8.43 19.47 0.30
N PRO A 225 7.50 20.28 -0.26
CA PRO A 225 7.14 21.58 0.29
C PRO A 225 6.71 21.53 1.76
N SER A 226 6.94 22.63 2.49
CA SER A 226 6.67 22.74 3.94
C SER A 226 5.24 22.34 4.35
N MET A 227 4.24 22.71 3.54
CA MET A 227 2.83 22.35 3.83
C MET A 227 2.59 20.84 3.79
N ASP A 228 3.30 20.11 2.93
CA ASP A 228 3.15 18.65 2.87
C ASP A 228 3.90 17.96 4.00
N GLN A 229 5.09 18.49 4.34
CA GLN A 229 5.84 18.01 5.50
C GLN A 229 4.98 18.13 6.76
N GLU A 230 4.31 19.26 6.96
CA GLU A 230 3.38 19.47 8.08
C GLU A 230 2.29 18.39 8.14
N VAL A 231 1.62 18.12 7.01
CA VAL A 231 0.56 17.10 6.95
C VAL A 231 1.11 15.72 7.32
N ILE A 232 2.24 15.33 6.74
CA ILE A 232 2.82 14.00 6.96
C ILE A 232 3.31 13.85 8.40
N LEU A 233 4.05 14.83 8.91
CA LEU A 233 4.70 14.78 10.22
C LEU A 233 3.69 14.92 11.37
N THR A 234 2.61 15.69 11.18
CA THR A 234 1.52 15.78 12.16
C THR A 234 0.78 14.45 12.27
N ASN A 235 0.46 13.82 11.13
CA ASN A 235 -0.18 12.50 11.12
C ASN A 235 0.73 11.44 11.73
N TRP A 236 2.00 11.41 11.33
CA TRP A 236 2.99 10.49 11.91
C TRP A 236 3.07 10.63 13.43
N LEU A 237 3.18 11.85 13.97
CA LEU A 237 3.32 12.06 15.41
C LEU A 237 2.09 11.52 16.17
N GLN A 238 0.89 11.68 15.61
CA GLN A 238 -0.33 11.14 16.21
C GLN A 238 -0.32 9.61 16.21
N ASP A 239 -0.04 8.98 15.07
CA ASP A 239 0.02 7.52 14.97
C ASP A 239 1.14 6.93 15.84
N PHE A 240 2.30 7.60 15.89
CA PHE A 240 3.46 7.19 16.69
C PHE A 240 3.16 7.24 18.19
N THR A 241 2.45 8.28 18.66
CA THR A 241 2.07 8.40 20.09
C THR A 241 0.95 7.46 20.51
N MET A 242 0.12 7.00 19.57
CA MET A 242 -0.92 6.01 19.82
C MET A 242 -0.43 4.57 19.67
N SER A 243 0.65 4.35 18.92
CA SER A 243 1.25 3.04 18.74
C SER A 243 2.04 2.59 19.96
N THR A 244 2.15 1.28 20.14
CA THR A 244 3.06 0.64 21.10
C THR A 244 4.47 0.42 20.52
N SER A 245 4.66 0.72 19.23
CA SER A 245 5.93 0.60 18.51
C SER A 245 6.70 1.90 18.55
N ASP A 246 8.01 1.82 18.81
CA ASP A 246 8.93 2.96 18.70
C ASP A 246 9.42 3.19 17.25
N TRP A 247 8.79 2.56 16.26
CA TRP A 247 9.15 2.64 14.83
C TRP A 247 7.94 3.02 13.96
N PRO A 248 8.11 3.85 12.91
CA PRO A 248 9.35 4.52 12.48
C PRO A 248 9.65 5.79 13.25
N ASN A 249 10.92 6.03 13.59
CA ASN A 249 11.38 7.25 14.23
C ASN A 249 11.71 8.33 13.19
N LEU A 250 10.79 9.28 12.99
CA LEU A 250 10.95 10.43 12.10
C LEU A 250 11.25 11.73 12.85
N GLN A 251 11.79 11.64 14.07
CA GLN A 251 12.11 12.81 14.90
C GLN A 251 13.02 13.80 14.17
N THR A 252 14.02 13.31 13.42
CA THR A 252 14.93 14.17 12.65
C THR A 252 14.17 15.04 11.62
N SER A 253 13.22 14.47 10.89
CA SER A 253 12.38 15.20 9.94
C SER A 253 11.47 16.19 10.66
N TYR A 254 10.88 15.77 11.79
CA TYR A 254 10.00 16.58 12.62
C TYR A 254 10.72 17.83 13.17
N ASP A 255 11.91 17.66 13.73
CA ASP A 255 12.72 18.75 14.27
C ASP A 255 13.15 19.74 13.18
N ARG A 256 13.52 19.21 12.00
CA ARG A 256 13.88 20.01 10.82
C ARG A 256 12.71 20.88 10.36
N TRP A 257 11.51 20.32 10.27
CA TRP A 257 10.30 21.05 9.94
C TRP A 257 9.97 22.10 11.01
N CYS A 258 9.95 21.74 12.30
CA CYS A 258 9.72 22.67 13.41
C CYS A 258 10.66 23.88 13.38
N ASN A 259 11.95 23.63 13.19
CA ASN A 259 12.96 24.69 13.13
C ASN A 259 12.76 25.61 11.92
N SER A 260 12.32 25.06 10.79
CA SER A 260 12.01 25.84 9.58
C SER A 260 10.77 26.71 9.79
N THR A 261 9.71 26.15 10.38
CA THR A 261 8.46 26.86 10.69
C THR A 261 8.67 28.00 11.69
N ARG A 262 9.45 27.79 12.77
CA ARG A 262 9.73 28.86 13.76
C ARG A 262 10.45 30.06 13.13
N LYS A 263 11.38 29.82 12.19
CA LYS A 263 12.10 30.89 11.48
C LYS A 263 11.22 31.71 10.55
N LEU A 264 10.08 31.18 10.09
CA LEU A 264 9.14 31.91 9.23
C LEU A 264 8.24 32.89 10.00
N ILE A 265 8.15 32.72 11.33
CA ILE A 265 7.32 33.54 12.23
C ILE A 265 8.13 34.71 12.83
N THR A 266 9.47 34.70 12.66
CA THR A 266 10.39 35.73 13.15
C THR A 266 10.78 36.67 12.02
#